data_AF-A0A6G4H494-F1
#
_entry.id   AF-A0A6G4H494-F1
#
_cell.length_a   1.000
_cell.length_b   1.000
_cell.length_c   1.000
_cell.angle_alpha   90.00
_cell.angle_beta   90.00
_cell.angle_gamma   90.00
#
_symmetry.space_group_name_H-M   'P 1'
#
loop_
_entity.id
_entity.type
_entity.pdbx_description
1 polymer ?
#
loop_
_entity_poly.entity_id
_entity_poly.type
_entity_poly.pdbx_seq_one_letter_code
_entity_poly.pdbx_strand_id
1 'polypeptide(L)' 'MLRKLLKERGINLTKEEFAIVAEITTDDIKFNRVSFRKCTSLDYVLYIAIRSASIFKRCA' A
#
# COMPACT_ATOMS: atom_id res chain seq x y z
N MET A 1 -4.39 11.14 0.39
CA MET A 1 -4.51 10.61 1.77
C MET A 1 -3.41 9.59 2.09
N LEU A 2 -3.34 8.46 1.38
CA LEU A 2 -2.40 7.35 1.67
C LEU A 2 -0.92 7.79 1.76
N ARG A 3 -0.44 8.61 0.81
CA ARG A 3 0.93 9.15 0.81
C ARG A 3 1.27 9.94 2.09
N LYS A 4 0.31 10.70 2.62
CA LYS A 4 0.48 11.48 3.86
C LYS A 4 0.61 10.54 5.06
N LEU A 5 -0.26 9.53 5.14
CA LEU A 5 -0.26 8.52 6.22
C LEU A 5 1.02 7.68 6.27
N LEU A 6 1.61 7.38 5.11
CA LEU A 6 2.91 6.71 5.02
C LEU A 6 4.04 7.63 5.52
N LYS A 7 4.03 8.91 5.12
CA LYS A 7 5.01 9.90 5.57
C LYS A 7 4.98 10.11 7.09
N GLU A 8 3.78 10.19 7.68
CA GLU A 8 3.58 10.30 9.13
C GLU A 8 4.14 9.09 9.90
N ARG A 9 4.33 7.95 9.23
CA ARG A 9 4.92 6.72 9.79
C ARG A 9 6.41 6.56 9.47
N GLY A 10 7.06 7.62 8.98
CA GLY A 10 8.48 7.62 8.63
C GLY A 10 8.81 6.98 7.28
N ILE A 11 7.79 6.61 6.49
CA ILE A 11 7.98 6.02 5.16
C ILE A 11 7.99 7.15 4.14
N ASN A 12 9.20 7.58 3.76
CA ASN A 12 9.40 8.58 2.72
C ASN A 12 9.56 7.91 1.36
N LEU A 13 8.63 8.19 0.46
CA LEU A 13 8.62 7.71 -0.92
C LEU A 13 8.71 8.88 -1.91
N THR A 14 9.51 8.73 -2.96
CA THR A 14 9.42 9.60 -4.14
C THR A 14 8.05 9.46 -4.80
N LYS A 15 7.77 10.27 -5.83
CA LYS A 15 6.50 10.17 -6.55
C LYS A 15 6.38 8.82 -7.28
N GLU A 16 7.50 8.36 -7.85
CA GLU A 16 7.64 7.12 -8.61
C GLU A 16 7.52 5.92 -7.67
N GLU A 17 8.26 5.92 -6.55
CA GLU A 17 8.16 4.86 -5.54
C GLU A 17 6.73 4.76 -4.97
N PHE A 18 6.08 5.91 -4.73
CA PHE A 18 4.69 5.93 -4.26
C PHE A 18 3.72 5.35 -5.31
N ALA A 19 3.93 5.61 -6.60
CA ALA A 19 3.08 5.07 -7.66
C ALA A 19 3.13 3.53 -7.67
N ILE A 20 4.34 2.96 -7.56
CA ILE A 20 4.54 1.50 -7.50
C ILE A 20 3.87 0.90 -6.27
N VAL A 21 4.10 1.49 -5.08
CA VAL A 21 3.46 1.01 -3.84
C VAL A 21 1.94 1.11 -3.91
N ALA A 22 1.40 2.16 -4.52
CA ALA A 22 -0.03 2.34 -4.68
C ALA A 22 -0.64 1.30 -5.64
N GLU A 23 0.07 0.95 -6.70
CA GLU A 23 -0.32 -0.11 -7.63
C GLU A 23 -0.38 -1.47 -6.94
N ILE A 24 0.69 -1.87 -6.23
CA ILE A 24 0.74 -3.12 -5.45
C ILE A 24 -0.41 -3.17 -4.44
N THR A 25 -0.64 -2.07 -3.72
CA THR A 25 -1.72 -1.98 -2.73
C THR A 25 -3.10 -2.14 -3.39
N THR A 26 -3.28 -1.53 -4.56
CA THR A 26 -4.54 -1.59 -5.31
C THR A 26 -4.83 -3.00 -5.80
N ASP A 27 -3.81 -3.70 -6.29
CA ASP A 27 -3.97 -5.05 -6.82
C ASP A 27 -4.27 -6.07 -5.71
N ASP A 28 -3.67 -5.93 -4.52
CA ASP A 28 -4.02 -6.75 -3.36
C ASP A 28 -5.49 -6.55 -2.94
N ILE A 29 -5.97 -5.30 -2.91
CA ILE A 29 -7.38 -4.99 -2.60
C ILE A 29 -8.31 -5.59 -3.65
N LYS A 30 -7.98 -5.48 -4.94
CA LYS A 30 -8.75 -6.07 -6.03
C LYS A 30 -8.79 -7.60 -5.91
N PHE A 31 -7.65 -8.24 -5.66
CA PHE A 31 -7.57 -9.68 -5.45
C PHE A 31 -8.44 -10.12 -4.28
N ASN A 32 -8.36 -9.41 -3.14
CA ASN A 32 -9.19 -9.72 -1.98
C ASN A 32 -10.69 -9.62 -2.28
N ARG A 33 -11.09 -8.61 -3.05
CA ARG A 33 -12.48 -8.41 -3.47
C ARG A 33 -12.95 -9.50 -4.42
N VAL A 34 -12.18 -9.85 -5.44
CA VAL A 34 -12.56 -10.82 -6.48
C VAL A 34 -12.53 -12.25 -5.94
N SER A 35 -11.44 -12.63 -5.28
CA SER A 35 -11.21 -14.02 -4.86
C SER A 35 -12.00 -14.41 -3.62
N PHE A 36 -12.18 -13.48 -2.68
CA PHE A 36 -12.78 -13.79 -1.37
C PHE A 36 -14.09 -13.04 -1.10
N ARG A 37 -14.57 -12.22 -2.06
CA ARG A 37 -15.71 -11.29 -1.84
C ARG A 37 -15.53 -10.42 -0.59
N LYS A 38 -14.28 -10.15 -0.20
CA LYS A 38 -13.95 -9.43 1.01
C LYS A 38 -14.00 -7.92 0.75
N CYS A 39 -14.71 -7.21 1.60
CA CYS A 39 -14.58 -5.76 1.69
C CYS A 39 -13.36 -5.42 2.56
N THR A 40 -12.37 -4.79 1.95
CA THR A 40 -11.13 -4.39 2.62
C THR A 40 -11.35 -3.07 3.36
N SER A 41 -11.16 -3.06 4.69
CA SER A 41 -11.26 -1.85 5.50
C SER A 41 -10.11 -0.87 5.19
N LEU A 42 -10.32 0.41 5.49
CA LEU A 42 -9.28 1.44 5.32
C LEU A 42 -8.01 1.15 6.13
N ASP A 43 -8.16 0.60 7.34
CA ASP A 43 -7.02 0.18 8.17
C ASP A 43 -6.23 -0.94 7.49
N TYR A 44 -6.92 -1.89 6.85
CA TYR A 44 -6.27 -2.97 6.14
C TYR A 44 -5.62 -2.49 4.83
N VAL A 45 -6.21 -1.52 4.11
CA VAL A 45 -5.56 -0.82 3.00
C VAL A 45 -4.25 -0.18 3.45
N LEU A 46 -4.26 0.52 4.58
CA LEU A 46 -3.07 1.17 5.12
C LEU A 46 -2.01 0.16 5.56
N TYR A 47 -2.42 -0.95 6.18
CA TYR A 47 -1.54 -2.05 6.54
C TYR A 47 -0.82 -2.64 5.30
N ILE A 48 -1.57 -2.93 4.23
CA ILE A 48 -1.00 -3.41 2.97
C ILE A 48 0.00 -2.39 2.42
N ALA A 49 -0.35 -1.11 2.37
CA ALA A 49 0.53 -0.06 1.86
C ALA A 49 1.83 0.07 2.67
N ILE A 50 1.75 0.01 4.01
CA ILE A 50 2.93 0.05 4.90
C ILE A 50 3.85 -1.15 4.61
N ARG A 51 3.27 -2.35 4.54
CA ARG A 51 4.03 -3.58 4.27
C ARG A 51 4.70 -3.54 2.91
N SER A 52 3.97 -3.16 1.86
CA SER A 52 4.48 -3.05 0.50
C SER A 52 5.59 -2.01 0.41
N ALA A 53 5.42 -0.83 1.02
CA ALA A 53 6.45 0.19 1.04
C ALA A 53 7.73 -0.25 1.79
N SER A 54 7.57 -0.91 2.94
CA SER A 54 8.70 -1.40 3.73
C SER A 54 9.50 -2.47 2.98
N ILE A 55 8.83 -3.38 2.26
CA ILE A 55 9.51 -4.40 1.44
C ILE A 55 10.17 -3.73 0.24
N PHE A 56 9.45 -2.86 -0.47
CA PHE A 56 9.97 -2.15 -1.64
C PHE A 56 11.28 -1.41 -1.32
N LYS A 57 11.34 -0.66 -0.21
CA LYS A 57 12.56 0.06 0.22
C LYS A 57 13.73 -0.84 0.63
N ARG A 58 13.50 -2.13 0.89
CA ARG A 58 14.57 -3.10 1.18
C ARG A 58 15.11 -3.77 -0.08
N CYS A 59 14.36 -3.72 -1.18
CA CYS A 59 14.67 -4.43 -2.41
C CYS A 59 15.07 -3.49 -3.57
N ALA A 60 14.70 -2.21 -3.50
CA ALA A 60 15.10 -1.15 -4.42
C ALA A 60 16.30 -0.37 -3.86
#